data_AF-B0M2E2-F1
#
_entry.id   AF-B0M2E2-F1
#
_cell.length_a   1.000
_cell.length_b   1.000
_cell.length_c   1.000
_cell.angle_alpha   90.00
_cell.angle_beta   90.00
_cell.angle_gamma   90.00
#
_symmetry.space_group_name_H-M   'P 1'
#
loop_
_entity.id
_entity.type
_entity.pdbx_description
1 polymer ?
#
loop_
_entity_poly.entity_id
_entity_poly.type
_entity_poly.pdbx_seq_one_letter_code
_entity_poly.pdbx_strand_id
1 'polypeptide(L)'
;MPEKLFPRILWLVFLLGLNFAFSDYMECLNYGTLEEEKANEVFKDWPVNLDLATVNRTHKCYVACIFYYYGIVGSAGELRLDKYFDNGSINELAVAPNLRRCGHEFRNEKDFCEHVFGMFDCFRQGMVFG
;
A
#
# COMPACT_ATOMS: atom_id res chain seq x y z
N MET A 1 -0.79 15.13 41.57
CA MET A 1 0.24 14.29 40.92
C MET A 1 -0.42 13.28 39.98
N PRO A 2 -0.48 13.51 38.66
CA PRO A 2 -1.12 12.59 37.72
C PRO A 2 -0.06 11.77 36.96
N GLU A 3 0.71 10.93 37.65
CA GLU A 3 1.79 10.16 37.01
C GLU A 3 1.35 8.78 36.49
N LYS A 4 0.13 8.32 36.81
CA LYS A 4 -0.36 6.99 36.44
C LYS A 4 -1.30 6.94 35.23
N LEU A 5 -1.74 8.10 34.73
CA LEU A 5 -2.69 8.17 33.61
C LEU A 5 -1.99 8.06 32.24
N PHE A 6 -0.80 8.67 32.13
CA PHE A 6 0.01 8.71 30.91
C PHE A 6 0.40 7.32 30.34
N PRO A 7 0.90 6.36 31.15
CA PRO A 7 1.29 5.05 30.62
C PRO A 7 0.08 4.22 30.17
N ARG A 8 -1.09 4.40 30.81
CA ARG A 8 -2.34 3.70 30.42
C ARG A 8 -2.88 4.22 29.08
N ILE A 9 -2.83 5.53 28.86
CA ILE A 9 -3.26 6.12 27.58
C ILE A 9 -2.30 5.71 26.47
N LEU A 10 -0.98 5.71 26.71
CA LEU A 10 0.00 5.24 25.72
C LEU A 10 -0.20 3.75 25.37
N TRP A 11 -0.51 2.92 26.37
CA TRP A 11 -0.82 1.50 26.16
C TRP A 11 -2.11 1.31 25.34
N LEU A 12 -3.15 2.10 25.63
CA LEU A 12 -4.39 2.09 24.88
C LEU A 12 -4.17 2.58 23.44
N VAL A 13 -3.38 3.62 23.22
CA VAL A 13 -3.01 4.11 21.88
C VAL A 13 -2.16 3.08 21.13
N PHE A 14 -1.26 2.37 21.81
CA PHE A 14 -0.47 1.30 21.22
C PHE A 14 -1.34 0.10 20.81
N LEU A 15 -2.27 -0.32 21.68
CA LEU A 15 -3.27 -1.34 21.34
C LEU A 15 -4.18 -0.91 20.19
N LEU A 16 -4.73 0.30 20.25
CA LEU A 16 -5.62 0.84 19.22
C LEU A 16 -4.88 0.95 17.89
N GLY A 17 -3.66 1.51 17.88
CA GLY A 17 -2.80 1.60 16.69
C GLY A 17 -2.45 0.26 16.06
N LEU A 18 -2.27 -0.80 16.87
CA LEU A 18 -2.15 -2.17 16.38
C LEU A 18 -3.46 -2.66 15.76
N ASN A 19 -4.62 -2.41 16.37
CA ASN A 19 -5.90 -2.86 15.81
C ASN A 19 -6.23 -2.20 14.45
N PHE A 20 -5.85 -0.93 14.23
CA PHE A 20 -6.10 -0.27 12.95
C PHE A 20 -5.32 -0.91 11.80
N ALA A 21 -4.01 -1.16 11.97
CA ALA A 21 -3.19 -1.80 10.94
C ALA A 21 -3.63 -3.25 10.63
N PHE A 22 -4.14 -3.98 11.64
CA PHE A 22 -4.66 -5.34 11.45
C PHE A 22 -6.07 -5.37 10.82
N SER A 23 -6.89 -4.33 11.03
CA SER A 23 -8.26 -4.23 10.48
C SER A 23 -8.25 -4.01 8.97
N ASP A 24 -7.39 -3.12 8.49
CA ASP A 24 -7.40 -2.67 7.09
C ASP A 24 -6.98 -3.76 6.10
N TYR A 25 -6.02 -4.61 6.48
CA TYR A 25 -5.68 -5.80 5.69
C TYR A 25 -6.82 -6.83 5.66
N MET A 26 -7.55 -7.01 6.78
CA MET A 26 -8.71 -7.92 6.79
C MET A 26 -9.85 -7.43 5.89
N GLU A 27 -9.91 -6.14 5.51
CA GLU A 27 -10.83 -5.67 4.47
C GLU A 27 -10.60 -6.39 3.13
N CYS A 28 -9.36 -6.83 2.83
CA CYS A 28 -9.07 -7.59 1.61
C CYS A 28 -9.83 -8.91 1.52
N LEU A 29 -10.15 -9.54 2.67
CA LEU A 29 -10.94 -10.76 2.72
C LEU A 29 -12.40 -10.52 2.31
N ASN A 30 -12.90 -9.28 2.43
CA ASN A 30 -14.27 -8.94 2.05
C ASN A 30 -14.44 -8.74 0.54
N TYR A 31 -13.36 -8.51 -0.21
CA TYR A 31 -13.42 -8.36 -1.67
C TYR A 31 -13.54 -9.71 -2.40
N GLY A 32 -13.43 -10.84 -1.70
CA GLY A 32 -13.55 -12.17 -2.28
C GLY A 32 -12.46 -12.47 -3.31
N THR A 33 -12.78 -13.28 -4.32
CA THR A 33 -11.85 -13.59 -5.41
C THR A 33 -11.75 -12.39 -6.35
N LEU A 34 -10.56 -11.78 -6.43
CA LEU A 34 -10.29 -10.71 -7.39
C LEU A 34 -10.00 -11.34 -8.76
N GLU A 35 -10.95 -11.18 -9.69
CA GLU A 35 -10.79 -11.59 -11.08
C GLU A 35 -9.72 -10.73 -11.77
N GLU A 36 -8.82 -11.39 -12.51
CA GLU A 36 -7.69 -10.73 -13.17
C GLU A 36 -8.12 -9.67 -14.18
N GLU A 37 -9.22 -9.90 -14.91
CA GLU A 37 -9.77 -8.92 -15.86
C GLU A 37 -10.14 -7.61 -15.14
N LYS A 38 -10.90 -7.70 -14.04
CA LYS A 38 -11.29 -6.54 -13.23
C LYS A 38 -10.10 -5.85 -12.58
N ALA A 39 -9.09 -6.62 -12.15
CA ALA A 39 -7.86 -6.05 -11.62
C ALA A 39 -7.09 -5.27 -12.69
N ASN A 40 -6.99 -5.81 -13.91
CA ASN A 40 -6.32 -5.15 -15.03
C ASN A 40 -7.05 -3.88 -15.50
N GLU A 41 -8.38 -3.87 -15.47
CA GLU A 41 -9.17 -2.67 -15.80
C GLU A 41 -8.84 -1.49 -14.90
N VAL A 42 -8.57 -1.72 -13.61
CA VAL A 42 -8.19 -0.67 -12.64
C VAL A 42 -6.90 0.04 -13.04
N PHE A 43 -5.96 -0.66 -13.68
CA PHE A 43 -4.62 -0.13 -13.98
C PHE A 43 -4.47 0.40 -15.41
N LYS A 44 -5.43 0.12 -16.29
CA LYS A 44 -5.32 0.39 -17.73
C LYS A 44 -5.13 1.87 -18.04
N ASP A 45 -5.94 2.73 -17.44
CA ASP A 45 -5.98 4.18 -17.72
C ASP A 45 -5.65 4.99 -16.45
N TRP A 46 -4.51 4.67 -15.81
CA TRP A 46 -4.12 5.35 -14.57
C TRP A 46 -3.89 6.86 -14.80
N PRO A 47 -4.52 7.74 -14.02
CA PRO A 47 -4.44 9.18 -14.22
C PRO A 47 -3.03 9.73 -13.99
N VAL A 48 -2.63 10.69 -14.82
CA VAL A 48 -1.37 11.43 -14.65
C VAL A 48 -1.61 12.59 -13.68
N ASN A 49 -0.67 12.83 -12.75
CA ASN A 49 -0.77 13.87 -11.72
C ASN A 49 -2.03 13.75 -10.86
N LEU A 50 -2.35 12.53 -10.42
CA LEU A 50 -3.48 12.25 -9.57
C LEU A 50 -3.35 12.98 -8.21
N ASP A 51 -4.37 13.74 -7.82
CA ASP A 51 -4.46 14.26 -6.45
C ASP A 51 -4.97 13.16 -5.52
N LEU A 52 -4.07 12.59 -4.73
CA LEU A 52 -4.36 11.52 -3.78
C LEU A 52 -5.45 11.88 -2.77
N ALA A 53 -5.65 13.17 -2.46
CA ALA A 53 -6.67 13.62 -1.52
C ALA A 53 -8.10 13.51 -2.09
N THR A 54 -8.24 13.45 -3.42
CA THR A 54 -9.54 13.34 -4.11
C THR A 54 -10.04 11.91 -4.25
N VAL A 55 -9.16 10.93 -4.04
CA VAL A 55 -9.50 9.51 -4.20
C VAL A 55 -10.10 8.96 -2.92
N ASN A 56 -11.26 8.33 -3.04
CA ASN A 56 -11.92 7.68 -1.91
C ASN A 56 -11.06 6.56 -1.32
N ARG A 57 -10.94 6.54 0.01
CA ARG A 57 -10.19 5.50 0.74
C ARG A 57 -10.60 4.08 0.34
N THR A 58 -11.89 3.80 0.15
CA THR A 58 -12.38 2.48 -0.29
C THR A 58 -11.76 2.04 -1.62
N HIS A 59 -11.60 2.97 -2.58
CA HIS A 59 -10.94 2.65 -3.84
C HIS A 59 -9.44 2.40 -3.65
N LYS A 60 -8.79 3.19 -2.78
CA LYS A 60 -7.39 2.96 -2.41
C LYS A 60 -7.19 1.57 -1.79
N CYS A 61 -8.10 1.17 -0.90
CA CYS A 61 -8.09 -0.16 -0.29
C CYS A 61 -8.29 -1.25 -1.34
N TYR A 62 -9.23 -1.08 -2.28
CA TYR A 62 -9.44 -2.04 -3.36
C TYR A 62 -8.17 -2.28 -4.18
N VAL A 63 -7.48 -1.20 -4.56
CA VAL A 63 -6.19 -1.26 -5.26
C VAL A 63 -5.11 -1.94 -4.41
N ALA A 64 -5.00 -1.57 -3.14
CA ALA A 64 -4.04 -2.19 -2.22
C ALA A 64 -4.29 -3.70 -2.08
N CYS A 65 -5.56 -4.12 -2.03
CA CYS A 65 -5.94 -5.52 -1.94
C CYS A 65 -5.62 -6.31 -3.22
N ILE A 66 -5.66 -5.69 -4.40
CA ILE A 66 -5.16 -6.32 -5.64
C ILE A 66 -3.68 -6.65 -5.48
N PHE A 67 -2.85 -5.69 -5.06
CA PHE A 67 -1.42 -5.94 -4.85
C PHE A 67 -1.14 -7.00 -3.79
N TYR A 68 -1.93 -7.02 -2.73
CA TYR A 68 -1.83 -8.05 -1.70
C TYR A 68 -2.17 -9.44 -2.26
N TYR A 69 -3.29 -9.56 -2.98
CA TYR A 69 -3.79 -10.83 -3.52
C TYR A 69 -2.79 -11.49 -4.48
N TYR A 70 -2.14 -10.69 -5.33
CA TYR A 70 -1.08 -11.19 -6.22
C TYR A 70 0.28 -11.35 -5.52
N GLY A 71 0.36 -11.04 -4.22
CA GLY A 71 1.56 -11.16 -3.41
C GLY A 71 2.68 -10.22 -3.87
N ILE A 72 2.31 -9.03 -4.35
CA ILE A 72 3.22 -7.92 -4.67
C ILE A 72 3.56 -7.14 -3.40
N VAL A 73 2.62 -7.05 -2.47
CA VAL A 73 2.83 -6.50 -1.11
C VAL A 73 2.46 -7.54 -0.05
N GLY A 74 3.10 -7.45 1.11
CA GLY A 74 2.75 -8.22 2.29
C GLY A 74 1.72 -7.54 3.17
N SER A 75 1.45 -8.17 4.32
CA SER A 75 0.39 -7.73 5.24
C SER A 75 0.68 -6.40 5.93
N ALA A 76 1.93 -5.93 5.95
CA ALA A 76 2.30 -4.63 6.47
C ALA A 76 2.51 -3.59 5.34
N GLY A 77 2.13 -3.92 4.10
CA GLY A 77 2.33 -3.05 2.93
C GLY A 77 3.74 -3.12 2.34
N GLU A 78 4.60 -3.99 2.86
CA GLU A 78 5.97 -4.13 2.39
C GLU A 78 6.03 -4.82 1.01
N LEU A 79 6.88 -4.31 0.10
CA LEU A 79 7.04 -4.90 -1.24
C LEU A 79 7.66 -6.31 -1.18
N ARG A 80 7.09 -7.22 -1.97
CA ARG A 80 7.50 -8.62 -2.15
C ARG A 80 7.72 -8.93 -3.64
N LEU A 81 8.72 -8.26 -4.21
CA LEU A 81 9.04 -8.33 -5.64
C LEU A 81 10.18 -9.31 -5.98
N ASP A 82 10.80 -9.91 -4.97
CA ASP A 82 11.87 -10.90 -5.09
C ASP A 82 11.56 -11.98 -6.14
N LYS A 83 10.38 -12.62 -6.02
CA LYS A 83 9.95 -13.66 -6.99
C LYS A 83 9.83 -13.16 -8.44
N TYR A 84 9.54 -11.87 -8.64
CA TYR A 84 9.38 -11.24 -9.96
C TYR A 84 10.71 -10.75 -10.53
N PHE A 85 11.69 -10.44 -9.68
CA PHE A 85 13.05 -10.17 -10.09
C PHE A 85 13.76 -11.47 -10.48
N ASP A 86 13.64 -12.50 -9.65
CA ASP A 86 14.29 -13.80 -9.86
C ASP A 86 13.83 -14.50 -11.14
N ASN A 87 12.55 -14.37 -11.49
CA ASN A 87 12.00 -14.96 -12.72
C ASN A 87 12.13 -14.06 -13.96
N GLY A 88 12.75 -12.89 -13.81
CA GLY A 88 13.00 -11.94 -14.91
C GLY A 88 11.78 -11.18 -15.42
N SER A 89 10.61 -11.27 -14.76
CA SER A 89 9.40 -10.53 -15.17
C SER A 89 9.59 -9.02 -15.01
N ILE A 90 10.40 -8.59 -14.05
CA ILE A 90 10.72 -7.19 -13.78
C ILE A 90 12.23 -7.01 -13.78
N ASN A 91 12.73 -6.03 -14.53
CA ASN A 91 14.13 -5.63 -14.46
C ASN A 91 14.37 -4.81 -13.19
N GLU A 92 14.93 -5.44 -12.16
CA GLU A 92 15.20 -4.81 -10.86
C GLU A 92 15.99 -3.49 -11.01
N LEU A 93 17.04 -3.46 -11.82
CA LEU A 93 17.88 -2.27 -11.98
C LEU A 93 17.11 -1.08 -12.57
N ALA A 94 16.11 -1.35 -13.41
CA ALA A 94 15.28 -0.32 -14.01
C ALA A 94 14.27 0.28 -13.02
N VAL A 95 13.76 -0.53 -12.06
CA VAL A 95 12.67 -0.10 -11.17
C VAL A 95 13.11 0.25 -9.76
N ALA A 96 14.23 -0.30 -9.27
CA ALA A 96 14.68 -0.17 -7.89
C ALA A 96 14.89 1.28 -7.42
N PRO A 97 15.45 2.21 -8.23
CA PRO A 97 15.60 3.60 -7.79
C PRO A 97 14.25 4.26 -7.50
N ASN A 98 13.28 4.09 -8.40
CA ASN A 98 11.94 4.66 -8.26
C ASN A 98 11.15 4.00 -7.12
N LEU A 99 11.20 2.67 -7.01
CA LEU A 99 10.57 1.94 -5.90
C LEU A 99 11.11 2.37 -4.54
N ARG A 100 12.44 2.52 -4.38
CA ARG A 100 13.04 2.98 -3.12
C ARG A 100 12.61 4.39 -2.76
N ARG A 101 12.57 5.31 -3.75
CA ARG A 101 12.10 6.69 -3.54
C ARG A 101 10.65 6.69 -3.04
N CYS A 102 9.76 5.98 -3.73
CA CYS A 102 8.34 5.95 -3.39
C CYS A 102 8.06 5.22 -2.07
N GLY A 103 8.75 4.11 -1.80
CA GLY A 103 8.67 3.44 -0.50
C GLY A 103 9.13 4.34 0.64
N HIS A 104 10.19 5.14 0.43
CA HIS A 104 10.65 6.11 1.43
C HIS A 104 9.65 7.26 1.65
N GLU A 105 9.00 7.75 0.59
CA GLU A 105 7.99 8.81 0.64
C GLU A 105 6.82 8.44 1.56
N PHE A 106 6.33 7.19 1.44
CA PHE A 106 5.19 6.69 2.20
C PHE A 106 5.56 5.89 3.47
N ARG A 107 6.84 5.84 3.87
CA ARG A 107 7.34 4.99 4.97
C ARG A 107 6.70 5.22 6.34
N ASN A 108 6.11 6.40 6.55
CA ASN A 108 5.49 6.79 7.82
C ASN A 108 3.96 6.71 7.77
N GLU A 109 3.38 6.40 6.61
CA GLU A 109 1.94 6.15 6.49
C GLU A 109 1.60 4.84 7.19
N LYS A 110 0.57 4.89 8.04
CA LYS A 110 0.15 3.76 8.89
C LYS A 110 -1.09 3.07 8.36
N ASP A 111 -1.90 3.79 7.60
CA ASP A 111 -3.04 3.22 6.91
C ASP A 111 -2.54 2.37 5.73
N PHE A 112 -2.85 1.08 5.75
CA PHE A 112 -2.38 0.14 4.74
C PHE A 112 -2.79 0.55 3.32
N CYS A 113 -4.02 1.02 3.17
CA CYS A 113 -4.59 1.40 1.88
C CYS A 113 -3.91 2.65 1.34
N GLU A 114 -3.73 3.68 2.17
CA GLU A 114 -3.03 4.92 1.82
C GLU A 114 -1.56 4.64 1.50
N HIS A 115 -0.89 3.80 2.30
CA HIS A 115 0.51 3.44 2.10
C HIS A 115 0.73 2.76 0.75
N VAL A 116 0.00 1.68 0.47
CA VAL A 116 0.18 0.88 -0.75
C VAL A 116 -0.27 1.67 -1.99
N PHE A 117 -1.41 2.35 -1.92
CA PHE A 117 -1.91 3.16 -3.04
C PHE A 117 -0.95 4.30 -3.38
N GLY A 118 -0.50 5.05 -2.37
CA GLY A 118 0.42 6.17 -2.56
C GLY A 118 1.77 5.73 -3.10
N MET A 119 2.32 4.63 -2.59
CA MET A 119 3.56 4.05 -3.11
C MET A 119 3.42 3.65 -4.59
N PHE A 120 2.30 3.02 -4.97
CA PHE A 120 2.03 2.64 -6.36
C PHE A 120 1.84 3.86 -7.27
N ASP A 121 1.04 4.85 -6.87
CA ASP A 121 0.84 6.05 -7.67
C ASP A 121 2.16 6.80 -7.87
N CYS A 122 2.94 7.05 -6.80
CA CYS A 122 4.27 7.64 -6.91
C CYS A 122 5.17 6.91 -7.92
N PHE A 123 5.15 5.58 -7.88
CA PHE A 123 5.93 4.76 -8.80
C PHE A 123 5.44 4.92 -10.24
N ARG A 124 4.11 4.92 -10.44
CA ARG A 124 3.49 5.09 -11.76
C ARG A 124 3.80 6.46 -12.36
N GLN A 125 3.65 7.53 -11.58
CA GLN A 125 4.03 8.88 -12.02
C GLN A 125 5.54 8.93 -12.34
N GLY A 126 6.38 8.29 -11.53
CA GLY A 126 7.83 8.20 -11.77
C GLY A 126 8.25 7.46 -13.03
N MET A 127 7.39 6.58 -13.59
CA MET A 127 7.62 5.94 -14.89
C MET A 127 7.18 6.79 -16.08
N VAL A 128 6.21 7.69 -15.88
CA VAL A 128 5.72 8.60 -16.92
C VAL A 128 6.68 9.78 -17.13
N PHE A 129 7.34 10.22 -16.06
CA PHE A 129 8.23 11.39 -16.07
C PHE A 129 9.73 11.06 -15.91
N GLY A 130 10.07 9.77 -15.84
CA GLY A 130 11.43 9.26 -15.60
C GLY A 130 12.14 8.77 -16.85
#